data_AF-A0A838WZU6-F1
#
_entry.id   AF-A0A838WZU6-F1
#
_cell.length_a   1.000
_cell.length_b   1.000
_cell.length_c   1.000
_cell.angle_alpha   90.00
_cell.angle_beta   90.00
_cell.angle_gamma   90.00
#
_symmetry.space_group_name_H-M   'P 1'
#
loop_
_entity.id
_entity.type
_entity.pdbx_description
1 polymer ?
#
loop_
_entity_poly.entity_id
_entity_poly.type
_entity_poly.pdbx_seq_one_letter_code
_entity_poly.pdbx_strand_id
1 'polypeptide(L)'
;MPPQLASTPLALPEIPGLDFEPPAPVEGMGLPSGTTYTVQSDSTALTGNVKLSYVTIDTAQGPRAAIRVDADRVVLDNLRVRFPSSFEGTPDQWQRSGPGVTTTLTGNFHIFVQSMKVTPQIAGIALPVPIELNAEMVGEELAQKLKQVGAGTPDALSENLVMLDGTMETYYISSDIFMGDFLTISE
;
A
#
# COMPACT_ATOMS: atom_id res chain seq x y z
N MET A 1 -3.18 16.17 -41.15
CA MET A 1 -2.92 15.96 -39.71
C MET A 1 -3.06 14.47 -39.44
N PRO A 2 -2.07 13.77 -38.87
CA PRO A 2 -2.26 12.39 -38.44
C PRO A 2 -3.18 12.34 -37.21
N PRO A 3 -4.03 11.30 -37.07
CA PRO A 3 -4.88 11.13 -35.90
C PRO A 3 -4.03 10.73 -34.68
N GLN A 4 -4.24 11.45 -33.56
CA GLN A 4 -3.70 11.11 -32.26
C GLN A 4 -4.29 9.76 -31.79
N LEU A 5 -3.42 8.80 -31.50
CA LEU A 5 -3.78 7.61 -30.74
C LEU A 5 -4.14 8.06 -29.33
N ALA A 6 -5.44 8.18 -29.05
CA ALA A 6 -5.93 8.24 -27.69
C ALA A 6 -5.59 6.91 -27.03
N SER A 7 -4.60 6.94 -26.14
CA SER A 7 -4.29 5.85 -25.21
C SER A 7 -5.54 5.55 -24.41
N THR A 8 -6.27 4.53 -24.84
CA THR A 8 -7.42 3.98 -24.11
C THR A 8 -6.86 3.45 -22.79
N PRO A 9 -7.35 3.91 -21.62
CA PRO A 9 -7.00 3.26 -20.37
C PRO A 9 -7.46 1.80 -20.49
N LEU A 10 -6.57 0.85 -20.17
CA LEU A 10 -6.91 -0.56 -20.08
C LEU A 10 -8.03 -0.69 -19.05
N ALA A 11 -9.28 -0.82 -19.52
CA ALA A 11 -10.42 -1.06 -18.66
C ALA A 11 -10.23 -2.44 -18.02
N LEU A 12 -9.93 -2.44 -16.72
CA LEU A 12 -9.83 -3.67 -15.95
C LEU A 12 -11.22 -4.30 -15.81
N PRO A 13 -11.33 -5.64 -15.75
CA PRO A 13 -12.62 -6.29 -15.56
C PRO A 13 -13.28 -5.83 -14.25
N GLU A 14 -14.57 -5.49 -14.31
CA GLU A 14 -15.39 -5.14 -13.14
C GLU A 14 -15.49 -6.35 -12.21
N ILE A 15 -14.83 -6.27 -11.06
CA ILE A 15 -14.94 -7.30 -10.03
C ILE A 15 -16.04 -6.89 -9.05
N PRO A 16 -17.04 -7.74 -8.80
CA PRO A 16 -18.05 -7.47 -7.79
C PRO A 16 -17.42 -7.21 -6.42
N GLY A 17 -17.69 -6.02 -5.85
CA GLY A 17 -17.28 -5.60 -4.51
C GLY A 17 -16.05 -4.69 -4.47
N LEU A 18 -15.14 -4.75 -5.44
CA LEU A 18 -14.05 -3.78 -5.52
C LEU A 18 -14.57 -2.50 -6.16
N ASP A 19 -14.39 -1.38 -5.45
CA ASP A 19 -14.65 -0.06 -6.00
C ASP A 19 -13.49 0.31 -6.93
N PHE A 20 -13.75 0.20 -8.24
CA PHE A 20 -12.84 0.61 -9.31
C PHE A 20 -13.08 2.05 -9.74
N GLU A 21 -14.09 2.73 -9.19
CA GLU A 21 -14.13 4.18 -9.39
C GLU A 21 -12.83 4.73 -8.78
N PRO A 22 -12.04 5.49 -9.56
CA PRO A 22 -10.82 6.07 -9.05
C PRO A 22 -11.22 6.89 -7.82
N PRO A 23 -10.75 6.51 -6.61
CA PRO A 23 -11.10 7.24 -5.41
C PRO A 23 -10.63 8.68 -5.57
N ALA A 24 -11.37 9.61 -4.95
CA ALA A 24 -11.05 11.03 -5.04
C ALA A 24 -9.55 11.26 -4.75
N PRO A 25 -8.88 12.16 -5.50
CA PRO A 25 -7.49 12.50 -5.23
C PRO A 25 -7.30 12.85 -3.76
N VAL A 26 -6.17 12.42 -3.18
CA VAL A 26 -5.82 12.78 -1.80
C VAL A 26 -5.51 14.28 -1.78
N GLU A 27 -6.30 15.04 -1.02
CA GLU A 27 -6.17 16.49 -0.95
C GLU A 27 -4.80 16.86 -0.35
N GLY A 28 -4.06 17.76 -1.02
CA GLY A 28 -2.73 18.17 -0.57
C GLY A 28 -1.61 17.16 -0.80
N MET A 29 -1.87 16.05 -1.50
CA MET A 29 -0.84 15.08 -1.87
C MET A 29 0.23 15.74 -2.75
N GLY A 30 1.49 15.71 -2.29
CA GLY A 30 2.65 16.12 -3.09
C GLY A 30 2.91 15.13 -4.22
N LEU A 31 3.55 15.59 -5.30
CA LEU A 31 3.90 14.74 -6.45
C LEU A 31 5.00 13.74 -6.05
N PRO A 32 4.73 12.42 -5.98
CA PRO A 32 5.74 11.42 -5.66
C PRO A 32 6.83 11.38 -6.75
N SER A 33 8.05 10.97 -6.39
CA SER A 33 9.15 10.86 -7.36
C SER A 33 8.91 9.78 -8.42
N GLY A 34 8.13 8.74 -8.08
CA GLY A 34 7.94 7.54 -8.90
C GLY A 34 8.94 6.43 -8.61
N THR A 35 9.88 6.64 -7.68
CA THR A 35 10.74 5.59 -7.12
C THR A 35 10.10 5.04 -5.86
N THR A 36 10.07 3.72 -5.69
CA THR A 36 9.55 3.09 -4.47
C THR A 36 10.59 3.07 -3.36
N TYR A 37 10.10 2.96 -2.12
CA TYR A 37 10.89 2.59 -0.96
C TYR A 37 10.25 1.38 -0.28
N THR A 38 11.05 0.55 0.36
CA THR A 38 10.55 -0.68 0.99
C THR A 38 10.06 -0.37 2.40
N VAL A 39 8.83 -0.78 2.70
CA VAL A 39 8.23 -0.71 4.03
C VAL A 39 7.98 -2.13 4.52
N GLN A 40 8.43 -2.44 5.72
CA GLN A 40 8.28 -3.76 6.34
C GLN A 40 7.73 -3.63 7.75
N SER A 41 6.94 -4.61 8.16
CA SER A 41 6.36 -4.71 9.50
C SER A 41 6.09 -6.16 9.84
N ASP A 42 6.19 -6.54 11.12
CA ASP A 42 5.85 -7.90 11.55
C ASP A 42 4.33 -8.09 11.59
N SER A 43 3.60 -7.05 12.02
CA SER A 43 2.15 -7.01 11.99
C SER A 43 1.67 -5.61 11.66
N THR A 44 0.65 -5.51 10.81
CA THR A 44 -0.06 -4.28 10.48
C THR A 44 -1.54 -4.50 10.70
N ALA A 45 -2.14 -3.80 11.66
CA ALA A 45 -3.58 -3.77 11.87
C ALA A 45 -4.16 -2.51 11.23
N LEU A 46 -5.07 -2.70 10.28
CA LEU A 46 -5.86 -1.66 9.62
C LEU A 46 -7.26 -1.68 10.23
N THR A 47 -7.71 -0.53 10.74
CA THR A 47 -8.98 -0.39 11.45
C THR A 47 -9.72 0.85 10.97
N GLY A 48 -11.04 0.71 10.77
CA GLY A 48 -11.94 1.79 10.38
C GLY A 48 -11.87 2.12 8.89
N ASN A 49 -13.02 2.03 8.22
CA ASN A 49 -13.21 2.39 6.81
C ASN A 49 -12.12 1.86 5.85
N VAL A 50 -11.64 0.63 6.10
CA VAL A 50 -10.56 0.03 5.32
C VAL A 50 -11.02 -0.19 3.88
N LYS A 51 -10.35 0.46 2.92
CA LYS A 51 -10.62 0.30 1.48
C LYS A 51 -9.33 -0.02 0.73
N LEU A 52 -9.43 -0.92 -0.22
CA LEU A 52 -8.37 -1.24 -1.16
C LEU A 52 -8.87 -0.94 -2.56
N SER A 53 -8.15 -0.09 -3.28
CA SER A 53 -8.51 0.34 -4.63
C SER A 53 -7.30 0.26 -5.54
N TYR A 54 -7.53 -0.11 -6.79
CA TYR A 54 -6.51 -0.02 -7.82
C TYR A 54 -6.58 1.35 -8.50
N VAL A 55 -5.46 2.05 -8.58
CA VAL A 55 -5.40 3.43 -9.07
C VAL A 55 -4.19 3.65 -9.96
N THR A 56 -4.25 4.70 -10.76
CA THR A 56 -3.07 5.27 -11.41
C THR A 56 -2.68 6.53 -10.65
N ILE A 57 -1.44 6.61 -10.16
CA ILE A 57 -0.89 7.81 -9.53
C ILE A 57 -0.02 8.57 -10.52
N ASP A 58 -0.13 9.89 -10.53
CA ASP A 58 0.83 10.75 -11.23
C ASP A 58 2.11 10.88 -10.39
N THR A 59 3.27 10.71 -11.04
CA THR A 59 4.57 10.86 -10.40
C THR A 59 5.46 11.77 -11.24
N ALA A 60 6.56 12.27 -10.66
CA ALA A 60 7.54 13.07 -11.39
C ALA A 60 8.17 12.32 -12.58
N GLN A 61 8.16 10.98 -12.56
CA GLN A 61 8.62 10.12 -13.65
C GLN A 61 7.50 9.70 -14.63
N GLY A 62 6.28 10.21 -14.44
CA GLY A 62 5.09 9.86 -15.22
C GLY A 62 4.08 9.01 -14.44
N PRO A 63 2.92 8.70 -15.03
CA PRO A 63 1.88 7.93 -14.37
C PRO A 63 2.33 6.49 -14.08
N ARG A 64 2.01 5.99 -12.88
CA ARG A 64 2.33 4.64 -12.40
C ARG A 64 1.08 3.95 -11.87
N ALA A 65 0.98 2.64 -12.11
CA ALA A 65 -0.03 1.81 -11.47
C ALA A 65 0.29 1.66 -9.98
N ALA A 66 -0.72 1.78 -9.12
CA ALA A 66 -0.57 1.61 -7.68
C ALA A 66 -1.81 0.95 -7.07
N ILE A 67 -1.61 0.28 -5.95
CA ILE A 67 -2.67 -0.16 -5.05
C ILE A 67 -2.75 0.89 -3.95
N ARG A 68 -3.91 1.53 -3.83
CA ARG A 68 -4.23 2.46 -2.76
C ARG A 68 -4.90 1.70 -1.63
N VAL A 69 -4.41 1.89 -0.41
CA VAL A 69 -5.07 1.42 0.81
C VAL A 69 -5.42 2.63 1.67
N ASP A 70 -6.69 2.72 2.03
CA ASP A 70 -7.24 3.75 2.91
C ASP A 70 -7.69 3.10 4.22
N ALA A 71 -7.47 3.80 5.35
CA ALA A 71 -7.97 3.39 6.66
C ALA A 71 -8.08 4.61 7.59
N ASP A 72 -8.85 4.49 8.67
CA ASP A 72 -8.90 5.53 9.72
C ASP A 72 -7.70 5.42 10.67
N ARG A 73 -7.25 4.19 10.93
CA ARG A 73 -6.15 3.90 11.83
C ARG A 73 -5.32 2.71 11.34
N VAL A 74 -4.01 2.87 11.44
CA VAL A 74 -3.02 1.83 11.16
C VAL A 74 -2.12 1.66 12.37
N VAL A 75 -1.96 0.43 12.82
CA VAL A 75 -1.06 0.07 13.92
C VAL A 75 -0.06 -0.94 13.40
N LEU A 76 1.21 -0.55 13.33
CA LEU A 76 2.31 -1.38 12.85
C LEU A 76 3.21 -1.79 14.01
N ASP A 77 3.63 -3.05 14.03
CA ASP A 77 4.68 -3.56 14.91
C ASP A 77 6.00 -3.71 14.15
N ASN A 78 7.09 -3.29 14.79
CA ASN A 78 8.45 -3.41 14.28
C ASN A 78 8.60 -2.87 12.84
N LEU A 79 8.06 -1.65 12.65
CA LEU A 79 8.14 -0.90 11.39
C LEU A 79 9.60 -0.67 11.01
N ARG A 80 9.93 -1.05 9.78
CA ARG A 80 11.23 -0.91 9.12
C ARG A 80 10.99 -0.27 7.76
N VAL A 81 11.64 0.85 7.48
CA VAL A 81 11.56 1.55 6.21
C VAL A 81 12.96 1.63 5.62
N ARG A 82 13.13 1.19 4.38
CA ARG A 82 14.38 1.27 3.62
C ARG A 82 14.24 2.30 2.53
N PHE A 83 14.96 3.39 2.66
CA PHE A 83 15.06 4.41 1.62
C PHE A 83 16.24 4.08 0.70
N PRO A 84 15.99 3.86 -0.60
CA PRO A 84 17.07 3.59 -1.54
C PRO A 84 17.97 4.81 -1.66
N SER A 85 19.28 4.58 -1.65
CA SER A 85 20.25 5.64 -1.90
C SER A 85 20.25 6.05 -3.38
N SER A 86 20.29 7.36 -3.63
CA SER A 86 20.42 7.94 -4.97
C SER A 86 21.87 8.15 -5.42
N PHE A 87 22.85 7.83 -4.56
CA PHE A 87 24.28 8.03 -4.83
C PHE A 87 25.05 6.70 -4.82
N GLU A 88 25.82 6.48 -5.88
CA GLU A 88 26.70 5.32 -6.01
C GLU A 88 27.70 5.28 -4.84
N GLY A 89 27.81 4.13 -4.17
CA GLY A 89 28.67 3.94 -2.99
C GLY A 89 28.10 4.44 -1.67
N THR A 90 26.90 5.04 -1.65
CA THR A 90 26.18 5.34 -0.40
C THR A 90 25.16 4.23 -0.14
N PRO A 91 25.19 3.58 1.03
CA PRO A 91 24.24 2.52 1.32
C PRO A 91 22.84 3.05 1.57
N ASP A 92 21.87 2.16 1.48
CA ASP A 92 20.48 2.48 1.78
C ASP A 92 20.31 2.85 3.25
N GLN A 93 19.39 3.76 3.50
CA GLN A 93 19.09 4.19 4.86
C GLN A 93 17.90 3.43 5.40
N TRP A 94 18.10 2.78 6.55
CA TRP A 94 17.03 2.14 7.28
C TRP A 94 16.53 3.07 8.39
N GLN A 95 15.22 3.20 8.49
CA GLN A 95 14.56 3.71 9.69
C GLN A 95 13.81 2.55 10.34
N ARG A 96 14.09 2.27 11.60
CA ARG A 96 13.51 1.15 12.33
C ARG A 96 12.94 1.62 13.65
N SER A 97 11.73 1.19 13.98
CA SER A 97 11.14 1.41 15.31
C SER A 97 11.72 0.45 16.36
N GLY A 98 12.03 -0.78 15.95
CA GLY A 98 12.60 -1.83 16.79
C GLY A 98 11.57 -2.91 17.17
N PRO A 99 12.01 -4.12 17.55
CA PRO A 99 11.10 -5.23 17.87
C PRO A 99 10.17 -4.89 19.03
N GLY A 100 8.86 -5.13 18.87
CA GLY A 100 7.84 -4.85 19.89
C GLY A 100 7.52 -3.36 20.07
N VAL A 101 8.08 -2.49 19.23
CA VAL A 101 7.73 -1.07 19.21
C VAL A 101 6.57 -0.86 18.25
N THR A 102 5.47 -0.35 18.80
CA THR A 102 4.26 -0.07 18.04
C THR A 102 4.29 1.34 17.46
N THR A 103 4.07 1.44 16.15
CA THR A 103 3.85 2.69 15.42
C THR A 103 2.37 2.82 15.08
N THR A 104 1.75 3.94 15.40
CA THR A 104 0.35 4.22 15.09
C THR A 104 0.24 5.41 14.13
N LEU A 105 -0.45 5.22 13.02
CA LEU A 105 -0.87 6.28 12.11
C LEU A 105 -2.39 6.43 12.18
N THR A 106 -2.91 7.64 12.35
CA THR A 106 -4.35 7.90 12.51
C THR A 106 -4.78 9.12 11.72
N GLY A 107 -6.00 9.08 11.19
CA GLY A 107 -6.63 10.18 10.44
C GLY A 107 -6.15 10.24 9.00
N ASN A 108 -7.10 10.25 8.05
CA ASN A 108 -6.88 10.30 6.60
C ASN A 108 -5.65 9.49 6.13
N PHE A 109 -5.56 8.23 6.59
CA PHE A 109 -4.43 7.40 6.22
C PHE A 109 -4.59 6.93 4.77
N HIS A 110 -3.56 7.18 3.97
CA HIS A 110 -3.48 6.75 2.59
C HIS A 110 -2.08 6.19 2.34
N ILE A 111 -2.00 4.99 1.77
CA ILE A 111 -0.75 4.43 1.24
C ILE A 111 -0.95 4.02 -0.21
N PHE A 112 0.06 4.32 -1.04
CA PHE A 112 0.13 3.92 -2.44
C PHE A 112 1.32 3.01 -2.62
N VAL A 113 1.06 1.74 -2.95
CA VAL A 113 2.10 0.73 -3.16
C VAL A 113 2.13 0.24 -4.60
N GLN A 114 3.33 -0.04 -5.10
CA GLN A 114 3.51 -0.78 -6.34
C GLN A 114 3.23 -2.27 -6.11
N SER A 115 3.78 -2.84 -5.05
CA SER A 115 3.59 -4.24 -4.71
C SER A 115 3.55 -4.44 -3.20
N MET A 116 2.86 -5.48 -2.75
CA MET A 116 2.87 -5.91 -1.37
C MET A 116 2.86 -7.42 -1.27
N LYS A 117 3.58 -7.95 -0.30
CA LYS A 117 3.54 -9.33 0.15
C LYS A 117 3.13 -9.33 1.61
N VAL A 118 1.99 -9.94 1.90
CA VAL A 118 1.39 -9.95 3.23
C VAL A 118 0.75 -11.30 3.50
N THR A 119 0.72 -11.72 4.75
CA THR A 119 -0.06 -12.88 5.20
C THR A 119 -1.29 -12.36 5.93
N PRO A 120 -2.48 -12.35 5.30
CA PRO A 120 -3.66 -11.83 5.96
C PRO A 120 -4.07 -12.73 7.12
N GLN A 121 -4.50 -12.11 8.21
CA GLN A 121 -5.10 -12.75 9.35
C GLN A 121 -6.53 -12.20 9.53
N ILE A 122 -7.50 -13.10 9.44
CA ILE A 122 -8.92 -12.78 9.56
C ILE A 122 -9.45 -13.51 10.80
N ALA A 123 -10.07 -12.77 11.71
CA ALA A 123 -10.59 -13.30 12.98
C ALA A 123 -9.57 -14.14 13.78
N GLY A 124 -8.29 -13.74 13.76
CA GLY A 124 -7.20 -14.41 14.47
C GLY A 124 -6.60 -15.62 13.74
N ILE A 125 -7.14 -16.02 12.58
CA ILE A 125 -6.63 -17.13 11.77
C ILE A 125 -5.78 -16.57 10.64
N ALA A 126 -4.48 -16.85 10.65
CA ALA A 126 -3.58 -16.51 9.55
C ALA A 126 -3.88 -17.42 8.35
N LEU A 127 -3.95 -16.83 7.16
CA LEU A 127 -4.05 -17.61 5.94
C LEU A 127 -2.77 -18.45 5.75
N PRO A 128 -2.89 -19.69 5.27
CA PRO A 128 -1.75 -20.60 5.15
C PRO A 128 -0.76 -20.21 4.05
N VAL A 129 -1.13 -19.28 3.17
CA VAL A 129 -0.33 -18.85 2.02
C VAL A 129 -0.26 -17.32 2.00
N PRO A 130 0.95 -16.73 1.93
CA PRO A 130 1.11 -15.30 1.74
C PRO A 130 0.48 -14.84 0.41
N ILE A 131 -0.16 -13.67 0.44
CA ILE A 131 -0.72 -13.04 -0.74
C ILE A 131 0.28 -12.01 -1.25
N GLU A 132 0.60 -12.12 -2.54
CA GLU A 132 1.47 -11.18 -3.26
C GLU A 132 0.64 -10.40 -4.26
N LEU A 133 0.47 -9.10 -4.04
CA LEU A 133 -0.19 -8.16 -4.93
C LEU A 133 0.85 -7.31 -5.64
N ASN A 134 0.65 -7.06 -6.92
CA ASN A 134 1.47 -6.14 -7.69
C ASN A 134 0.56 -5.36 -8.66
N ALA A 135 0.67 -4.04 -8.63
CA ALA A 135 -0.13 -3.13 -9.45
C ALA A 135 0.16 -3.29 -10.96
N GLU A 136 1.29 -3.87 -11.35
CA GLU A 136 1.62 -4.17 -12.74
C GLU A 136 1.01 -5.50 -13.22
N MET A 137 0.35 -6.26 -12.34
CA MET A 137 -0.35 -7.48 -12.73
C MET A 137 -1.51 -7.18 -13.69
N VAL A 138 -1.79 -8.14 -14.57
CA VAL A 138 -2.93 -8.05 -15.50
C VAL A 138 -4.24 -8.11 -14.70
N GLY A 139 -5.22 -7.31 -15.11
CA GLY A 139 -6.42 -7.03 -14.31
C GLY A 139 -7.15 -8.22 -13.71
N GLU A 140 -7.28 -9.34 -14.43
CA GLU A 140 -7.93 -10.55 -13.90
C GLU A 140 -7.12 -11.27 -12.81
N GLU A 141 -5.79 -11.18 -12.85
CA GLU A 141 -4.93 -11.81 -11.86
C GLU A 141 -4.89 -10.97 -10.58
N LEU A 142 -4.71 -9.65 -10.74
CA LEU A 142 -4.80 -8.70 -9.64
C LEU A 142 -6.17 -8.79 -8.96
N ALA A 143 -7.22 -8.92 -9.77
CA ALA A 143 -8.59 -9.09 -9.35
C ALA A 143 -8.80 -10.27 -8.39
N GLN A 144 -8.31 -11.43 -8.79
CA GLN A 144 -8.45 -12.65 -7.99
C GLN A 144 -7.68 -12.55 -6.68
N LYS A 145 -6.49 -11.95 -6.71
CA LYS A 145 -5.70 -11.78 -5.49
C LYS A 145 -6.31 -10.73 -4.56
N LEU A 146 -6.84 -9.63 -5.09
CA LEU A 146 -7.56 -8.62 -4.32
C LEU A 146 -8.80 -9.22 -3.62
N LYS A 147 -9.53 -10.12 -4.29
CA LYS A 147 -10.60 -10.89 -3.65
C LYS A 147 -10.11 -11.77 -2.49
N GLN A 148 -8.92 -12.37 -2.60
CA GLN A 148 -8.36 -13.23 -1.55
C GLN A 148 -7.92 -12.44 -0.30
N VAL A 149 -7.46 -11.20 -0.47
CA VAL A 149 -7.25 -10.25 0.66
C VAL A 149 -8.57 -9.64 1.17
N GLY A 150 -9.73 -10.02 0.61
CA GLY A 150 -11.06 -9.59 1.04
C GLY A 150 -11.57 -8.30 0.39
N ALA A 151 -10.86 -7.74 -0.59
CA ALA A 151 -11.31 -6.54 -1.29
C ALA A 151 -12.61 -6.85 -2.04
N GLY A 152 -13.69 -6.24 -1.55
CA GLY A 152 -15.04 -6.41 -2.06
C GLY A 152 -16.05 -7.17 -1.21
N THR A 153 -15.68 -7.48 0.03
CA THR A 153 -16.65 -7.88 1.07
C THR A 153 -16.90 -6.74 2.05
N PRO A 154 -18.11 -6.16 2.11
CA PRO A 154 -18.43 -5.00 2.96
C PRO A 154 -18.20 -5.23 4.47
N ASP A 155 -18.39 -6.47 4.93
CA ASP A 155 -18.52 -6.77 6.37
C ASP A 155 -17.27 -7.39 7.00
N ALA A 156 -16.36 -7.98 6.22
CA ALA A 156 -15.20 -8.71 6.76
C ALA A 156 -13.94 -7.84 6.93
N LEU A 157 -13.86 -6.72 6.21
CA LEU A 157 -12.69 -5.82 6.21
C LEU A 157 -12.88 -4.52 6.98
N SER A 158 -14.13 -4.08 7.14
CA SER A 158 -14.47 -2.75 7.65
C SER A 158 -14.09 -2.55 9.12
N GLU A 159 -14.00 -3.64 9.89
CA GLU A 159 -13.78 -3.55 11.33
C GLU A 159 -12.35 -3.86 11.78
N ASN A 160 -11.68 -4.92 11.29
CA ASN A 160 -10.31 -5.25 11.69
C ASN A 160 -9.61 -6.16 10.67
N LEU A 161 -8.69 -5.61 9.87
CA LEU A 161 -7.81 -6.39 9.00
C LEU A 161 -6.40 -6.41 9.60
N VAL A 162 -5.87 -7.61 9.88
CA VAL A 162 -4.48 -7.78 10.32
C VAL A 162 -3.68 -8.40 9.19
N MET A 163 -2.54 -7.81 8.86
CA MET A 163 -1.58 -8.29 7.88
C MET A 163 -0.28 -8.63 8.59
N LEU A 164 0.12 -9.89 8.54
CA LEU A 164 1.37 -10.38 9.13
C LEU A 164 2.48 -10.41 8.10
N ASP A 165 3.72 -10.24 8.56
CA ASP A 165 4.96 -10.33 7.74
C ASP A 165 4.89 -9.45 6.48
N GLY A 166 4.41 -8.22 6.64
CA GLY A 166 4.17 -7.31 5.54
C GLY A 166 5.47 -6.76 4.96
N THR A 167 5.66 -6.89 3.65
CA THR A 167 6.67 -6.19 2.86
C THR A 167 6.00 -5.47 1.71
N MET A 168 6.24 -4.17 1.58
CA MET A 168 5.55 -3.28 0.65
C MET A 168 6.55 -2.40 -0.10
N GLU A 169 6.47 -2.38 -1.43
CA GLU A 169 7.16 -1.40 -2.27
C GLU A 169 6.27 -0.19 -2.45
N THR A 170 6.63 0.91 -1.81
CA THR A 170 5.72 2.02 -1.53
C THR A 170 6.14 3.28 -2.28
N TYR A 171 5.18 3.93 -2.94
CA TYR A 171 5.38 5.24 -3.57
C TYR A 171 5.16 6.39 -2.58
N TYR A 172 4.15 6.28 -1.72
CA TYR A 172 3.72 7.35 -0.85
C TYR A 172 2.90 6.84 0.34
N ILE A 173 3.08 7.46 1.52
CA ILE A 173 2.29 7.25 2.72
C ILE A 173 1.92 8.63 3.27
N SER A 174 0.66 8.82 3.68
CA SER A 174 0.19 9.98 4.42
C SER A 174 -0.76 9.57 5.55
N SER A 175 -0.79 10.39 6.60
CA SER A 175 -1.75 10.35 7.69
C SER A 175 -1.75 11.71 8.40
N ASP A 176 -2.83 12.05 9.10
CA ASP A 176 -2.90 13.29 9.90
C ASP A 176 -1.97 13.24 11.12
N ILE A 177 -1.92 12.09 11.79
CA ILE A 177 -1.18 11.90 13.03
C ILE A 177 -0.27 10.68 12.89
N PHE A 178 1.02 10.92 13.14
CA PHE A 178 2.04 9.89 13.28
C PHE A 178 2.49 9.80 14.74
N MET A 179 2.42 8.61 15.34
CA MET A 179 2.95 8.32 16.67
C MET A 179 3.85 7.08 16.61
N GLY A 180 5.15 7.28 16.74
CA GLY A 180 6.13 6.19 16.78
C GLY A 180 7.52 6.74 17.00
N ASP A 181 8.39 5.91 17.54
CA ASP A 181 9.81 6.22 17.68
C ASP A 181 10.58 5.52 16.57
N PHE A 182 11.57 6.22 15.98
CA PHE A 182 12.46 5.66 14.98
C PHE A 182 13.92 5.86 15.36
N LEU A 183 14.72 4.85 15.03
CA LEU A 183 16.17 4.92 14.97
C LEU A 183 16.58 4.84 13.49
N THR A 184 17.32 5.85 13.04
CA THR A 184 17.97 5.83 11.72
C THR A 184 19.27 5.04 11.82
N ILE A 185 19.42 4.05 10.95
CA ILE A 185 20.60 3.19 10.86
C ILE A 185 21.06 3.19 9.39
N SER A 186 22.32 3.55 9.18
CA SER A 186 23.00 3.37 7.89
C SER A 186 23.68 2.00 7.93
N GLU A 187 23.37 1.09 6.99
CA GLU A 187 24.02 -0.24 6.91
C GLU A 187 25.17 -0.26 5.91
#